data_AF-P80071-F1
#
_entry.id   AF-P80071-F1
#
_cell.length_a   1.000
_cell.length_b   1.000
_cell.length_c   1.000
_cell.angle_alpha   90.00
_cell.angle_beta   90.00
_cell.angle_gamma   90.00
#
_symmetry.space_group_name_H-M   'P 1'
#
loop_
_entity.id
_entity.type
_entity.pdbx_description
1 polymer ?
#
loop_
_entity_poly.entity_id
_entity_poly.type
_entity_poly.pdbx_seq_one_letter_code
_entity_poly.pdbx_strand_id
1 'polypeptide(L)'
;RHVCHLANATISAEKDHCPVCITFTTSICTGYCQTMDPVYKTALSSFKQNICTYKEIRYDTIKLPDCLPGTDPFFTYPVALSCYCDLCKMDYSDCTVESSEPDVCMKRRISI
;
A
#
# COMPACT_ATOMS: atom_id res chain seq x y z
N ARG A 1 9.92 -1.41 19.43
CA ARG A 1 9.09 -2.03 18.37
C ARG A 1 7.82 -1.19 18.25
N HIS A 2 7.62 -0.47 17.15
CA HIS A 2 6.46 0.42 17.03
C HIS A 2 5.18 -0.38 16.77
N VAL A 3 4.18 -0.23 17.63
CA VAL A 3 2.85 -0.83 17.44
C VAL A 3 2.27 -0.36 16.10
N CYS A 4 1.40 -1.14 15.45
CA CYS A 4 0.78 -0.75 14.17
C CYS A 4 0.27 0.70 14.21
N HIS A 5 0.76 1.54 13.30
CA HIS A 5 0.53 2.98 13.29
C HIS A 5 0.62 3.54 11.87
N LEU A 6 0.23 4.81 11.75
CA LEU A 6 0.34 5.60 10.53
C LEU A 6 1.78 6.11 10.35
N ALA A 7 2.33 5.99 9.15
CA ALA A 7 3.64 6.55 8.81
C ALA A 7 3.62 7.19 7.42
N ASN A 8 4.50 8.16 7.21
CA ASN A 8 4.71 8.76 5.89
C ASN A 8 5.67 7.88 5.08
N ALA A 9 5.31 7.60 3.83
CA ALA A 9 6.16 6.89 2.88
C ALA A 9 6.12 7.56 1.51
N THR A 10 7.25 7.53 0.82
CA THR A 10 7.33 7.98 -0.57
C THR A 10 6.92 6.83 -1.47
N ILE A 11 6.00 7.10 -2.38
CA ILE A 11 5.53 6.15 -3.39
C ILE A 11 5.80 6.69 -4.79
N SER A 12 5.86 5.80 -5.77
CA SER A 12 5.87 6.16 -7.19
C SER A 12 4.47 5.99 -7.80
N ALA A 13 4.04 6.98 -8.57
CA ALA A 13 2.92 6.86 -9.47
C ALA A 13 3.44 6.71 -10.90
N GLU A 14 3.13 5.58 -11.49
CA GLU A 14 3.47 5.23 -12.86
C GLU A 14 2.20 4.74 -13.57
N LYS A 15 1.99 5.16 -14.82
CA LYS A 15 0.88 4.71 -15.65
C LYS A 15 1.33 4.49 -17.09
N ASP A 16 0.78 3.49 -17.76
CA ASP A 16 1.04 3.24 -19.17
C ASP A 16 0.71 4.47 -20.02
N HIS A 17 1.48 4.65 -21.10
CA HIS A 17 1.39 5.82 -21.99
C HIS A 17 1.68 7.18 -21.33
N CYS A 18 2.12 7.20 -20.07
CA CYS A 18 2.83 8.33 -19.46
C CYS A 18 4.32 7.98 -19.39
N PRO A 19 5.23 8.81 -19.97
CA PRO A 19 6.66 8.50 -20.10
C PRO A 19 7.46 8.72 -18.82
N VAL A 20 6.83 9.32 -17.81
CA VAL A 20 7.44 9.73 -16.56
C VAL A 20 6.64 9.17 -15.40
N CYS A 21 7.33 8.75 -14.34
CA CYS A 21 6.73 8.47 -13.05
C CYS A 21 6.97 9.65 -12.10
N ILE A 22 6.01 9.88 -11.21
CA ILE A 22 6.13 10.88 -10.16
C ILE A 22 6.37 10.18 -8.82
N THR A 23 7.32 10.65 -8.02
CA THR A 23 7.42 10.26 -6.61
C THR A 23 6.91 11.36 -5.69
N PHE A 24 6.09 10.98 -4.71
CA PHE A 24 5.52 11.89 -3.71
C PHE A 24 5.26 11.13 -2.39
N THR A 25 5.05 11.86 -1.30
CA THR A 25 4.79 11.28 0.02
C THR A 25 3.30 11.13 0.28
N THR A 26 2.90 9.97 0.81
CA THR A 26 1.55 9.68 1.32
C THR A 26 1.64 9.00 2.69
N SER A 27 0.51 8.81 3.37
CA SER A 27 0.42 8.04 4.61
C SER A 27 0.10 6.57 4.32
N ILE A 28 0.81 5.67 4.99
CA ILE A 28 0.67 4.21 4.92
C ILE A 28 0.57 3.60 6.33
N CYS A 29 0.25 2.32 6.40
CA CYS A 29 0.27 1.54 7.64
C CYS A 29 1.55 0.73 7.78
N THR A 30 2.20 0.84 8.94
CA THR A 30 3.41 0.10 9.25
C THR A 30 3.53 -0.20 10.75
N GLY A 31 4.43 -1.10 11.11
CA GLY A 31 4.66 -1.53 12.49
C GLY A 31 4.27 -2.99 12.70
N TYR A 32 3.96 -3.33 13.94
CA TYR A 32 3.85 -4.72 14.37
C TYR A 32 2.51 -5.05 15.02
N CYS A 33 2.08 -6.28 14.81
CA CYS A 33 0.88 -6.88 15.38
C CYS A 33 1.23 -8.14 16.16
N GLN A 34 0.44 -8.41 17.20
CA GLN A 34 0.58 -9.64 17.97
C GLN A 34 0.01 -10.80 17.16
N THR A 35 0.79 -11.86 17.02
CA THR A 35 0.37 -13.13 16.43
C THR A 35 0.59 -14.25 17.43
N MET A 36 -0.16 -15.34 17.27
CA MET A 36 -0.06 -16.53 18.12
C MET A 36 0.08 -17.75 17.23
N ASP A 37 1.05 -18.63 17.52
CA ASP A 37 1.07 -19.98 16.97
C ASP A 37 0.38 -20.91 17.98
N PRO A 38 -0.77 -21.50 17.65
CA PRO A 38 -1.44 -22.49 18.50
C PRO A 38 -0.52 -23.67 18.87
N VAL A 39 -0.54 -24.06 20.13
CA VAL A 39 0.19 -25.27 20.59
C VAL A 39 -0.45 -26.55 19.99
N TYR A 40 -1.78 -26.60 19.92
CA TYR A 40 -2.53 -27.73 19.37
C TYR A 40 -3.11 -27.37 18.01
N LYS A 41 -2.61 -28.02 16.95
CA LYS A 41 -3.00 -27.75 15.56
C LYS A 41 -4.07 -28.75 15.12
N THR A 42 -5.33 -28.30 15.04
CA THR A 42 -6.46 -29.09 14.52
C THR A 42 -7.13 -28.40 13.35
N ALA A 43 -7.76 -29.18 12.48
CA ALA A 43 -8.54 -28.66 11.35
C ALA A 43 -9.76 -27.83 11.77
N LEU A 44 -10.26 -28.00 13.01
CA LEU A 44 -11.41 -27.26 13.56
C LEU A 44 -11.02 -25.89 14.12
N SER A 45 -9.74 -25.64 14.33
CA SER A 45 -9.30 -24.42 14.99
C SER A 45 -9.14 -23.29 13.96
N SER A 46 -9.84 -22.18 14.19
CA SER A 46 -9.73 -20.99 13.34
C SER A 46 -8.45 -20.23 13.68
N PHE A 47 -7.42 -20.36 12.86
CA PHE A 47 -6.17 -19.62 13.02
C PHE A 47 -6.25 -18.31 12.24
N LYS A 48 -6.17 -17.20 12.96
CA LYS A 48 -6.16 -15.85 12.39
C LYS A 48 -4.83 -15.20 12.69
N GLN A 49 -4.11 -14.83 11.64
CA GLN A 49 -2.87 -14.07 11.75
C GLN A 49 -3.14 -12.63 11.33
N ASN A 50 -3.04 -11.73 12.30
CA ASN A 50 -3.30 -10.31 12.09
C ASN A 50 -2.04 -9.61 11.58
N ILE A 51 -2.21 -8.76 10.59
CA ILE A 51 -1.18 -7.88 10.04
C ILE A 51 -1.52 -6.42 10.34
N CYS A 52 -0.54 -5.52 10.21
CA CYS A 52 -0.80 -4.10 10.27
C CYS A 52 -1.37 -3.65 8.92
N THR A 53 -2.62 -3.20 8.90
CA THR A 53 -3.32 -2.82 7.66
C THR A 53 -4.23 -1.62 7.87
N TYR A 54 -4.81 -1.13 6.78
CA TYR A 54 -5.73 0.00 6.76
C TYR A 54 -7.00 -0.33 7.55
N LYS A 55 -7.31 0.49 8.55
CA LYS A 55 -8.63 0.51 9.19
C LYS A 55 -9.56 1.43 8.39
N GLU A 56 -9.07 2.62 8.07
CA GLU A 56 -9.74 3.60 7.22
C GLU A 56 -8.78 4.07 6.12
N ILE A 57 -9.29 4.12 4.90
CA ILE A 57 -8.54 4.46 3.69
C ILE A 57 -9.33 5.46 2.87
N ARG A 58 -8.64 6.41 2.26
CA ARG A 58 -9.19 7.37 1.30
C ARG A 58 -8.40 7.26 0.01
N TYR A 59 -9.04 7.59 -1.11
CA TYR A 59 -8.37 7.63 -2.40
C TYR A 59 -8.19 9.07 -2.86
N ASP A 60 -6.95 9.43 -3.15
CA ASP A 60 -6.59 10.71 -3.76
C ASP A 60 -6.17 10.51 -5.21
N THR A 61 -6.22 11.59 -5.99
CA THR A 61 -5.89 11.55 -7.41
C THR A 61 -4.91 12.66 -7.76
N ILE A 62 -3.87 12.31 -8.51
CA ILE A 62 -2.91 13.24 -9.10
C ILE A 62 -2.94 13.16 -10.61
N LYS A 63 -2.42 14.18 -11.28
CA LYS A 63 -2.28 14.20 -12.74
C LYS A 63 -0.82 13.97 -13.12
N LEU A 64 -0.56 12.92 -13.90
CA LEU A 64 0.75 12.62 -14.45
C LEU A 64 1.07 13.55 -15.64
N PRO A 65 2.31 14.04 -15.77
CA PRO A 65 2.74 14.89 -16.87
C PRO A 65 3.04 14.07 -18.13
N ASP A 66 3.06 14.76 -19.27
CA ASP A 66 3.59 14.27 -20.55
C ASP A 66 2.96 12.98 -21.09
N CYS A 67 1.76 12.62 -20.61
CA CYS A 67 1.04 11.47 -21.13
C CYS A 67 0.67 11.66 -22.61
N LEU A 68 0.67 10.56 -23.37
CA LEU A 68 0.35 10.56 -24.80
C LEU A 68 -1.09 11.07 -25.03
N PRO A 69 -1.37 11.75 -26.16
CA PRO A 69 -2.71 12.23 -26.48
C PRO A 69 -3.77 11.12 -26.40
N GLY A 70 -4.92 11.42 -25.78
CA GLY A 70 -6.01 10.47 -25.57
C GLY A 70 -5.85 9.55 -24.35
N THR A 71 -4.69 9.57 -23.68
CA THR A 71 -4.49 8.85 -22.41
C THR A 71 -5.11 9.63 -21.26
N ASP A 72 -5.84 8.96 -20.38
CA ASP A 72 -6.25 9.55 -19.10
C ASP A 72 -5.02 9.78 -18.21
N PRO A 73 -4.67 11.04 -17.88
CA PRO A 73 -3.48 11.35 -17.11
C PRO A 73 -3.68 11.19 -15.60
N PHE A 74 -4.89 10.87 -15.13
CA PHE A 74 -5.17 10.78 -13.70
C PHE A 74 -4.72 9.44 -13.11
N PHE A 75 -4.07 9.50 -11.95
CA PHE A 75 -3.64 8.34 -11.17
C PHE A 75 -4.22 8.42 -9.77
N THR A 76 -4.98 7.40 -9.38
CA THR A 76 -5.67 7.32 -8.09
C THR A 76 -4.93 6.37 -7.16
N TYR A 77 -4.64 6.80 -5.93
CA TYR A 77 -3.83 6.06 -4.97
C TYR A 77 -4.44 6.06 -3.56
N PRO A 78 -4.13 5.05 -2.74
CA PRO A 78 -4.61 4.98 -1.37
C PRO A 78 -3.84 5.91 -0.42
N VAL A 79 -4.57 6.48 0.54
CA VAL A 79 -4.07 7.27 1.66
C VAL A 79 -4.59 6.63 2.93
N ALA A 80 -3.70 6.14 3.79
CA ALA A 80 -4.10 5.62 5.09
C ALA A 80 -4.59 6.77 5.98
N LEU A 81 -5.77 6.64 6.57
CA LEU A 81 -6.27 7.58 7.59
C LEU A 81 -6.07 7.02 8.99
N SER A 82 -6.19 5.69 9.14
CA SER A 82 -5.93 4.99 10.39
C SER A 82 -5.50 3.54 10.12
N CYS A 83 -4.74 2.98 11.07
CA CYS A 83 -4.16 1.65 10.98
C CYS A 83 -4.59 0.79 12.17
N TYR A 84 -4.67 -0.52 11.96
CA TYR A 84 -4.98 -1.49 13.02
C TYR A 84 -4.43 -2.88 12.69
N CYS A 85 -4.53 -3.78 13.66
CA CYS A 85 -4.13 -5.18 13.52
C CYS A 85 -5.35 -6.07 13.22
N ASP A 86 -5.43 -6.59 12.00
CA ASP A 86 -6.48 -7.52 11.58
C ASP A 86 -6.03 -8.35 10.38
N LEU A 87 -6.92 -9.20 9.88
CA LEU A 87 -6.74 -9.99 8.68
C LEU A 87 -6.47 -9.09 7.46
N CYS A 88 -5.57 -9.56 6.60
CA CYS A 88 -5.34 -8.94 5.31
C CYS A 88 -6.62 -9.03 4.45
N LYS A 89 -7.12 -7.87 3.99
CA LYS A 89 -8.32 -7.78 3.15
C LYS A 89 -7.93 -7.86 1.68
N MET A 90 -8.25 -8.98 1.05
CA MET A 90 -7.93 -9.25 -0.36
C MET A 90 -8.73 -8.41 -1.36
N ASP A 91 -9.79 -7.71 -0.92
CA ASP A 91 -10.61 -6.86 -1.79
C ASP A 91 -9.82 -5.69 -2.39
N TYR A 92 -8.79 -5.20 -1.68
CA TYR A 92 -8.01 -4.03 -2.06
C TYR A 92 -6.52 -4.11 -1.68
N SER A 93 -6.04 -5.25 -1.19
CA SER A 93 -4.64 -5.43 -0.82
C SER A 93 -4.13 -6.79 -1.29
N ASP A 94 -2.91 -6.81 -1.80
CA ASP A 94 -2.19 -8.04 -2.06
C ASP A 94 -1.56 -8.57 -0.76
N CYS A 95 -1.88 -9.80 -0.40
CA CYS A 95 -1.48 -10.41 0.86
C CYS A 95 -0.22 -11.26 0.66
N THR A 96 0.93 -10.59 0.58
CA THR A 96 2.25 -11.21 0.35
C THR A 96 3.17 -11.07 1.58
N VAL A 97 4.28 -11.82 1.58
CA VAL A 97 5.36 -11.71 2.58
C VAL A 97 6.28 -10.54 2.24
N GLU A 98 6.65 -10.40 0.96
CA GLU A 98 7.50 -9.34 0.44
C GLU A 98 6.92 -8.82 -0.89
N SER A 99 7.09 -7.53 -1.12
CA SER A 99 6.74 -6.84 -2.36
C SER A 99 7.93 -6.03 -2.86
N SER A 100 7.82 -5.46 -4.06
CA SER A 100 8.73 -4.39 -4.47
C SER A 100 8.61 -3.20 -3.52
N GLU A 101 9.69 -2.42 -3.42
CA GLU A 101 9.67 -1.16 -2.65
C GLU A 101 8.64 -0.17 -3.23
N PRO A 102 7.98 0.65 -2.38
CA PRO A 102 6.85 1.48 -2.82
C PRO A 102 7.21 2.59 -3.81
N ASP A 103 8.48 2.99 -3.87
CA ASP A 103 8.95 4.05 -4.74
C ASP A 103 9.53 3.52 -6.07
N VAL A 104 9.59 2.20 -6.29
CA VAL A 104 10.15 1.63 -7.53
C VAL A 104 9.47 2.21 -8.76
N CYS A 105 10.27 2.66 -9.73
CA CYS A 105 9.79 3.20 -10.98
C CYS A 105 10.68 2.71 -12.13
N MET A 106 10.05 2.28 -13.23
CA MET A 106 10.76 1.75 -14.39
C MET A 106 10.98 2.79 -15.49
N LYS A 107 10.34 3.96 -15.36
CA LYS A 107 10.44 5.10 -16.28
C LYS A 107 11.35 6.19 -15.74
N ARG A 108 11.45 7.30 -16.48
CA ARG A 108 12.16 8.49 -15.99
C ARG A 108 11.42 9.06 -14.77
N ARG A 109 12.14 9.31 -13.67
CA ARG A 109 11.57 9.79 -12.40
C ARG A 109 11.57 11.31 -12.31
N ILE A 110 10.45 11.89 -11.88
CA ILE A 110 10.32 13.27 -11.39
C ILE A 110 9.83 13.22 -9.94
N SER A 111 10.38 14.05 -9.07
CA SER A 111 9.95 14.15 -7.67
C SER A 111 9.21 15.48 -7.46
N ILE A 112 8.10 15.45 -6.72
CA ILE A 112 7.33 16.63 -6.32
C ILE A 112 6.96 16.57 -4.84
#